data_AF-A0A821IDH9-F1
#
_entry.id   AF-A0A821IDH9-F1
#
_cell.length_a   1.000
_cell.length_b   1.000
_cell.length_c   1.000
_cell.angle_alpha   90.00
_cell.angle_beta   90.00
_cell.angle_gamma   90.00
#
_symmetry.space_group_name_H-M   'P 1'
#
loop_
_entity.id
_entity.type
_entity.pdbx_description
1 polymer ?
#
loop_
_entity_poly.entity_id
_entity_poly.type
_entity_poly.pdbx_seq_one_letter_code
_entity_poly.pdbx_strand_id
1 'polypeptide(L)'
;MCGTPNYISPEIASRNPHSFATDVWSLGILIVTLLTGRPPFDTDTVHGTLSKVTQEKYELPTTFSDEAQDLVNSTLRKTPEHRPTIMEIRSHPFYTKEYSRSSHSYNESNSYQKLSLLGPNASVDSGLGVSMGRQRSVLNSTSVTNTNYAAHQYS
;
A
#
# COMPACT_ATOMS: atom_id res chain seq x y z
N MET A 1 14.08 -10.81 20.55
CA MET A 1 12.95 -9.94 20.15
C MET A 1 12.50 -10.43 18.78
N CYS A 2 11.24 -10.83 18.62
CA CYS A 2 10.65 -11.16 17.32
C CYS A 2 9.64 -10.06 17.00
N GLY A 3 9.92 -9.27 15.98
CA GLY A 3 9.15 -8.10 15.57
C GLY A 3 9.99 -7.25 14.63
N THR A 4 9.34 -6.44 13.80
CA THR A 4 10.04 -5.49 12.93
C THR A 4 10.38 -4.25 13.77
N PRO A 5 11.64 -4.03 14.19
CA PRO A 5 12.00 -2.99 15.17
C PRO A 5 11.63 -1.57 14.72
N ASN A 6 11.43 -1.38 13.42
CA ASN A 6 11.09 -0.11 12.79
C ASN A 6 9.74 0.49 13.23
N TYR A 7 8.86 -0.30 13.85
CA TYR A 7 7.52 0.17 14.28
C TYR A 7 7.40 0.27 15.82
N ILE A 8 8.46 -0.05 16.56
CA ILE A 8 8.44 -0.04 18.02
C ILE A 8 8.40 1.41 18.53
N SER A 9 7.53 1.70 19.49
CA SER A 9 7.46 3.00 20.15
C SER A 9 8.54 3.17 21.24
N PRO A 10 8.91 4.41 21.62
CA PRO A 10 9.96 4.68 22.60
C PRO A 10 9.71 4.03 23.96
N GLU A 11 8.46 4.01 24.41
CA GLU A 11 8.07 3.38 25.67
C GLU A 11 8.23 1.85 25.63
N ILE A 12 7.95 1.20 24.49
CA ILE A 12 8.16 -0.25 24.32
C ILE A 12 9.64 -0.59 24.20
N ALA A 13 10.41 0.24 23.49
CA ALA A 13 11.87 0.13 23.47
C ALA A 13 12.47 0.24 24.88
N SER A 14 11.84 1.02 25.76
CA SER A 14 12.22 1.23 27.15
C SER A 14 11.59 0.22 28.13
N ARG A 15 10.85 -0.79 27.63
CA ARG A 15 10.14 -1.83 28.42
C ARG A 15 9.03 -1.29 29.35
N ASN A 16 8.45 -0.14 29.01
CA ASN A 16 7.26 0.37 29.67
C ASN A 16 5.99 -0.32 29.13
N PRO A 17 4.85 -0.23 29.83
CA PRO A 17 3.58 -0.79 29.37
C PRO A 17 3.14 -0.20 28.02
N HIS A 18 2.56 -1.03 27.17
CA HIS A 18 1.87 -0.58 25.95
C HIS A 18 0.50 0.01 26.30
N SER A 19 0.04 0.94 25.46
CA SER A 19 -1.29 1.54 25.55
C SER A 19 -1.80 1.87 24.15
N PHE A 20 -3.00 2.46 24.02
CA PHE A 20 -3.51 2.93 22.72
C PHE A 20 -2.56 3.92 22.03
N ALA A 21 -1.78 4.70 22.80
CA ALA A 21 -0.79 5.61 22.24
C ALA A 21 0.36 4.87 21.53
N THR A 22 0.66 3.62 21.91
CA THR A 22 1.64 2.78 21.22
C THR A 22 1.20 2.45 19.78
N ASP A 23 -0.10 2.22 19.57
CA ASP A 23 -0.66 2.01 18.23
C ASP A 23 -0.61 3.28 17.39
N VAL A 24 -0.88 4.45 18.00
CA VAL A 24 -0.77 5.76 17.34
C VAL A 24 0.65 6.02 16.83
N TRP A 25 1.67 5.66 17.61
CA TRP A 25 3.06 5.74 17.13
C TRP A 25 3.27 4.87 15.88
N SER A 26 2.85 3.61 15.96
CA SER A 26 2.99 2.65 14.85
C SER A 26 2.25 3.12 13.60
N LEU A 27 1.12 3.80 13.75
CA LEU A 27 0.38 4.45 12.67
C LEU A 27 1.19 5.59 12.02
N GLY A 28 1.84 6.44 12.82
CA GLY A 28 2.73 7.49 12.30
C GLY A 28 3.87 6.93 11.45
N ILE A 29 4.51 5.86 11.92
CA ILE A 29 5.54 5.12 11.16
C ILE A 29 4.97 4.60 9.84
N LEU A 30 3.77 4.02 9.88
CA LEU A 30 3.11 3.45 8.71
C LEU A 30 2.79 4.53 7.67
N ILE A 31 2.28 5.68 8.08
CA ILE A 31 1.99 6.81 7.18
C ILE A 31 3.26 7.23 6.44
N VAL A 32 4.38 7.44 7.14
CA VAL A 32 5.65 7.79 6.50
C VAL A 32 6.11 6.68 5.55
N THR A 33 5.97 5.42 5.95
CA THR A 33 6.39 4.28 5.13
C THR A 33 5.56 4.17 3.86
N LEU A 34 4.25 4.42 3.92
CA LEU A 34 3.38 4.42 2.74
C LEU A 34 3.72 5.57 1.79
N LEU A 35 4.08 6.75 2.32
CA LEU A 35 4.41 7.93 1.51
C LEU A 35 5.83 7.89 0.91
N THR A 36 6.76 7.17 1.51
CA THR A 36 8.18 7.16 1.09
C THR A 36 8.71 5.80 0.67
N GLY A 37 7.97 4.73 0.91
CA GLY A 37 8.41 3.35 0.74
C GLY A 37 9.34 2.84 1.84
N ARG A 38 9.71 3.66 2.84
CA ARG A 38 10.67 3.30 3.90
C ARG A 38 10.28 3.83 5.30
N PRO A 39 10.56 3.09 6.38
CA PRO A 39 10.33 3.60 7.73
C PRO A 39 11.25 4.79 8.09
N PRO A 40 10.78 5.77 8.89
CA PRO A 40 11.55 6.97 9.25
C PRO A 40 12.81 6.68 10.08
N PHE A 41 12.79 5.60 10.87
CA PHE A 41 13.88 5.22 11.77
C PHE A 41 14.72 4.04 11.27
N ASP A 42 14.56 3.67 9.99
CA ASP A 42 15.28 2.53 9.42
C ASP A 42 16.80 2.74 9.45
N THR A 43 17.52 1.69 9.84
CA THR A 43 18.99 1.63 9.91
C THR A 43 19.47 0.20 9.73
N ASP A 44 20.77 0.01 9.47
CA ASP A 44 21.37 -1.32 9.28
C ASP A 44 21.39 -2.19 10.54
N THR A 45 21.16 -1.60 11.72
CA THR A 45 21.24 -2.33 12.99
C THR A 45 20.03 -2.06 13.87
N VAL A 46 19.55 -3.10 14.55
CA VAL A 46 18.44 -2.97 15.52
C VAL A 46 18.76 -1.93 16.59
N HIS A 47 20.00 -1.91 17.09
CA HIS A 47 20.45 -0.92 18.07
C HIS A 47 20.36 0.52 17.52
N GLY A 48 20.80 0.75 16.28
CA GLY A 48 20.70 2.04 15.61
C GLY A 48 19.26 2.53 15.50
N THR A 49 18.35 1.65 15.08
CA THR A 49 16.92 1.95 14.97
C THR A 49 16.33 2.34 16.34
N LEU A 50 16.57 1.54 17.38
CA LEU A 50 16.08 1.85 18.74
C LEU A 50 16.68 3.15 19.30
N SER A 51 17.94 3.44 18.98
CA SER A 51 18.58 4.69 19.37
C SER A 51 17.93 5.90 18.68
N LYS A 52 17.57 5.81 17.39
CA LYS A 52 16.85 6.90 16.71
C LYS A 52 15.43 7.08 17.26
N VAL A 53 14.71 5.98 17.48
CA VAL A 53 13.36 5.97 18.07
C VAL A 53 13.36 6.70 19.42
N THR A 54 14.30 6.37 20.31
CA THR A 54 14.38 6.99 21.64
C THR A 54 14.80 8.47 21.63
N GLN A 55 15.44 8.92 20.55
CA GLN A 55 15.85 10.31 20.33
C GLN A 55 14.82 11.13 19.54
N GLU A 56 13.72 10.54 19.04
CA GLU A 56 12.75 11.19 18.14
C GLU A 56 13.44 11.79 16.89
N LYS A 57 14.53 11.15 16.42
CA LYS A 57 15.34 11.69 15.32
C LYS A 57 14.94 11.09 13.98
N TYR A 58 14.12 11.82 13.22
CA TYR A 58 13.75 11.54 11.84
C TYR A 58 13.59 12.84 11.05
N GLU A 59 13.58 12.73 9.73
CA GLU A 59 13.39 13.87 8.83
C GLU A 59 12.31 13.50 7.81
N LEU A 60 11.36 14.41 7.60
CA LEU A 60 10.33 14.26 6.58
C LEU A 60 10.75 14.95 5.29
N PRO A 61 10.45 14.37 4.11
CA PRO A 61 10.67 15.05 2.85
C PRO A 61 9.88 16.36 2.77
N THR A 62 10.49 17.43 2.27
CA THR A 62 9.82 18.73 2.05
C THR A 62 8.72 18.67 0.99
N THR A 63 8.62 17.55 0.26
CA THR A 63 7.56 17.28 -0.71
C THR A 63 6.24 16.87 -0.06
N PHE A 64 6.22 16.60 1.25
CA PHE A 64 5.00 16.29 1.98
C PHE A 64 4.14 17.55 2.10
N SER A 65 2.82 17.40 2.02
CA SER A 65 1.91 18.50 2.33
C SER A 65 2.06 18.92 3.80
N ASP A 66 1.76 20.17 4.10
CA ASP A 66 1.82 20.69 5.47
C ASP A 66 0.95 19.85 6.42
N GLU A 67 -0.23 19.39 5.95
CA GLU A 67 -1.11 18.55 6.75
C GLU A 67 -0.53 17.14 7.00
N ALA A 68 0.23 16.60 6.06
CA ALA A 68 0.89 15.31 6.23
C ALA A 68 2.03 15.42 7.24
N GLN A 69 2.83 16.48 7.14
CA GLN A 69 3.91 16.76 8.09
C GLN A 69 3.34 16.97 9.50
N ASP A 70 2.27 17.77 9.64
CA ASP A 70 1.61 18.02 10.92
C ASP A 70 1.05 16.74 11.56
N LEU A 71 0.37 15.90 10.78
CA LEU A 71 -0.14 14.61 11.27
C LEU A 71 0.98 13.67 11.74
N VAL A 72 2.07 13.57 10.97
CA VAL A 72 3.19 12.69 11.33
C VAL A 72 3.90 13.23 12.58
N ASN A 73 4.16 14.54 12.63
CA ASN A 73 4.84 15.15 13.77
C ASN A 73 4.01 15.03 15.07
N SER A 74 2.68 15.12 14.99
CA SER A 74 1.80 14.92 16.16
C SER A 74 1.70 13.46 16.60
N THR A 75 1.80 12.49 15.70
CA THR A 75 1.74 11.05 16.05
C THR A 75 3.08 10.49 16.55
N LEU A 76 4.21 10.99 16.05
CA LEU A 76 5.56 10.52 16.40
C LEU A 76 6.18 11.29 17.59
N ARG A 77 5.38 11.56 18.63
CA ARG A 77 5.84 12.18 19.88
C ARG A 77 6.39 11.15 20.85
N LYS A 78 7.55 11.42 21.45
CA LYS A 78 8.20 10.51 22.41
C LYS A 78 7.33 10.21 23.62
N THR A 79 6.72 11.25 24.20
CA THR A 79 5.80 11.14 25.33
C THR A 79 4.41 10.67 24.82
N PRO A 80 3.91 9.49 25.25
CA PRO A 80 2.65 8.93 24.76
C PRO A 80 1.44 9.85 24.92
N GLU A 81 1.39 10.63 26.00
CA GLU A 81 0.29 11.52 26.35
C GLU A 81 0.18 12.74 25.43
N HIS A 82 1.26 13.07 24.70
CA HIS A 82 1.25 14.14 23.70
C HIS A 82 0.78 13.66 22.31
N ARG A 83 0.55 12.36 22.13
CA ARG A 83 0.02 11.82 20.88
C ARG A 83 -1.50 12.02 20.84
N PRO A 84 -2.07 12.38 19.68
CA PRO A 84 -3.51 12.49 19.54
C PRO A 84 -4.17 11.11 19.70
N THR A 85 -5.40 11.11 20.20
CA THR A 85 -6.29 9.95 20.16
C THR A 85 -6.66 9.61 18.72
N ILE A 86 -7.09 8.37 18.48
CA ILE A 86 -7.54 7.95 17.15
C ILE A 86 -8.71 8.80 16.61
N MET A 87 -9.55 9.32 17.51
CA MET A 87 -10.69 10.18 17.14
C MET A 87 -10.23 11.57 16.68
N GLU A 88 -9.20 12.12 17.31
CA GLU A 88 -8.56 13.37 16.87
C GLU A 88 -7.85 13.17 15.53
N ILE A 89 -7.14 12.05 15.36
CA ILE A 89 -6.50 11.68 14.08
C ILE A 89 -7.53 11.61 12.97
N ARG A 90 -8.66 10.92 13.20
CA ARG A 90 -9.74 10.81 12.21
C ARG A 90 -10.30 12.19 11.80
N SER A 91 -10.26 13.16 12.70
CA SER A 91 -10.78 14.52 12.47
C SER A 91 -9.72 15.48 11.92
N HIS A 92 -8.47 15.02 11.76
CA HIS A 92 -7.34 15.83 11.33
C HIS A 92 -7.51 16.38 9.89
N PRO A 93 -7.06 17.61 9.59
CA PRO A 93 -7.11 18.20 8.25
C PRO A 93 -6.56 17.31 7.14
N PHE A 94 -5.57 16.47 7.44
CA PHE A 94 -5.04 15.49 6.49
C PHE A 94 -6.14 14.58 5.89
N TYR A 95 -7.15 14.20 6.69
CA TYR A 95 -8.26 13.35 6.25
C TYR A 95 -9.52 14.13 5.86
N THR A 96 -9.72 15.33 6.40
CA THR A 96 -10.95 16.10 6.22
C THR A 96 -10.85 17.20 5.16
N LYS A 97 -9.63 17.58 4.76
CA LYS A 97 -9.43 18.55 3.68
C LYS A 97 -9.88 17.92 2.36
N GLU A 98 -10.85 18.56 1.74
CA GLU A 98 -11.29 18.24 0.39
C GLU A 98 -10.14 18.53 -0.58
N TYR A 99 -9.37 17.50 -0.92
CA TYR A 99 -8.57 17.54 -2.13
C TYR A 99 -9.57 17.54 -3.26
N SER A 100 -9.60 18.62 -4.06
CA SER A 100 -10.39 18.65 -5.28
C SER A 100 -9.99 17.41 -6.09
N ARG A 101 -10.81 16.36 -6.01
CA ARG A 101 -10.75 15.28 -6.98
C ARG A 101 -10.91 16.01 -8.27
N SER A 102 -9.86 16.05 -9.08
CA SER A 102 -10.00 16.36 -10.49
C SER A 102 -10.92 15.26 -10.99
N SER A 103 -12.23 15.54 -10.91
CA SER A 103 -13.30 14.78 -11.50
C SER A 103 -13.04 14.85 -12.99
N HIS A 104 -12.14 13.98 -13.44
CA HIS A 104 -12.29 13.39 -14.74
C HIS A 104 -13.62 12.66 -14.65
N SER A 105 -14.71 13.40 -14.93
CA SER A 105 -15.98 12.83 -15.25
C SER A 105 -15.69 11.83 -16.35
N TYR A 106 -15.64 10.55 -15.99
CA TYR A 106 -15.79 9.49 -16.97
C TYR A 106 -17.13 9.79 -17.62
N ASN A 107 -17.08 10.26 -18.85
CA ASN A 107 -18.26 10.49 -19.66
C ASN A 107 -18.81 9.10 -19.96
N GLU A 108 -19.74 8.63 -19.12
CA GLU A 108 -20.37 7.31 -19.18
C GLU A 108 -20.99 7.02 -20.57
N SER A 109 -21.28 8.09 -21.32
CA SER A 109 -21.77 8.06 -22.68
C SER A 109 -20.78 7.44 -23.70
N ASN A 110 -19.47 7.45 -23.44
CA ASN A 110 -18.48 6.83 -24.33
C ASN A 110 -18.33 5.31 -24.11
N SER A 111 -18.62 4.79 -22.91
CA SER A 111 -18.54 3.35 -22.64
C SER A 111 -19.64 2.56 -23.34
N TYR A 112 -20.88 3.07 -23.37
CA TYR A 112 -21.99 2.38 -24.04
C TYR A 112 -21.89 2.42 -25.58
N GLN A 113 -21.32 3.48 -26.15
CA GLN A 113 -21.01 3.54 -27.59
C GLN A 113 -19.86 2.60 -27.98
N LYS A 114 -18.95 2.31 -27.05
CA LYS A 114 -17.87 1.33 -27.27
C LYS A 114 -18.34 -0.10 -27.07
N LEU A 115 -19.30 -0.34 -26.16
CA LEU A 115 -19.98 -1.63 -25.98
C LEU A 115 -20.86 -2.00 -27.18
N SER A 116 -21.54 -1.04 -27.83
CA SER A 116 -22.35 -1.32 -29.01
C SER A 116 -21.53 -1.74 -30.24
N LEU A 117 -20.22 -1.48 -30.23
CA LEU A 117 -19.26 -1.96 -31.24
C LEU A 117 -18.71 -3.36 -30.94
N LEU A 118 -18.92 -3.88 -29.72
CA LEU A 118 -18.49 -5.23 -29.33
C LEU A 118 -19.66 -6.20 -29.54
N GLY A 119 -19.42 -7.30 -30.26
CA GLY A 119 -20.43 -8.30 -30.54
C GLY A 119 -21.05 -8.93 -29.28
N PRO A 120 -22.12 -9.74 -29.41
CA PRO A 120 -22.99 -10.21 -28.32
C PRO A 120 -22.33 -11.06 -27.22
N ASN A 121 -21.01 -11.26 -27.26
CA ASN A 121 -20.25 -12.09 -26.34
C ASN A 121 -19.27 -11.30 -25.44
N ALA A 122 -19.35 -9.96 -25.42
CA ALA A 122 -18.51 -9.15 -24.55
C ALA A 122 -19.06 -9.14 -23.10
N SER A 123 -18.27 -9.64 -22.16
CA SER A 123 -18.54 -9.53 -20.73
C SER A 123 -17.63 -8.49 -20.08
N VAL A 124 -18.22 -7.69 -19.19
CA VAL A 124 -17.50 -6.73 -18.34
C VAL A 124 -17.25 -7.39 -16.98
N ASP A 125 -15.99 -7.49 -16.58
CA ASP A 125 -15.61 -7.88 -15.21
C ASP A 125 -15.33 -6.61 -14.39
N SER A 126 -15.85 -6.57 -13.17
CA SER A 126 -16.02 -5.36 -12.35
C SER A 126 -14.73 -4.83 -11.71
N GLY A 127 -13.57 -5.07 -12.32
CA GLY A 127 -12.26 -4.69 -11.77
C GLY A 127 -11.25 -4.26 -12.83
N LEU A 128 -11.35 -3.00 -13.27
CA LEU A 128 -10.25 -2.19 -13.83
C LEU A 128 -9.29 -2.91 -14.82
N GLY A 129 -9.80 -3.41 -15.94
CA GLY A 129 -8.96 -3.84 -17.07
C GLY A 129 -9.72 -4.68 -18.10
N VAL A 130 -9.73 -4.25 -19.37
CA VAL A 130 -10.25 -5.08 -20.47
C VAL A 130 -9.21 -6.17 -20.75
N SER A 131 -9.40 -7.36 -20.20
CA SER A 131 -8.59 -8.52 -20.58
C SER A 131 -9.02 -8.99 -21.97
N MET A 132 -8.14 -8.84 -22.96
CA MET A 132 -8.34 -9.41 -24.28
C MET A 132 -8.10 -10.92 -24.18
N GLY A 133 -9.18 -11.68 -23.92
CA GLY A 133 -9.16 -13.14 -23.99
C GLY A 133 -8.73 -13.58 -25.38
N ARG A 134 -7.51 -14.10 -25.51
CA ARG A 134 -6.98 -14.69 -26.75
C ARG A 134 -7.81 -15.91 -27.11
N GLN A 135 -8.80 -15.77 -28.01
CA GLN A 135 -9.49 -16.91 -28.60
C GLN A 135 -8.47 -17.75 -29.37
N ARG A 136 -8.22 -18.98 -28.89
CA ARG A 136 -7.65 -20.03 -29.74
C ARG A 136 -8.69 -20.35 -30.81
N SER A 137 -8.38 -20.02 -32.06
CA SER A 137 -9.14 -20.50 -33.21
C SER A 137 -8.99 -22.01 -33.29
N VAL A 138 -10.12 -22.68 -33.25
CA VAL A 138 -10.26 -24.08 -33.64
C VAL A 138 -10.16 -24.11 -35.17
N LEU A 139 -9.05 -24.63 -35.70
CA LEU A 139 -9.01 -25.08 -37.10
C LEU A 139 -8.93 -26.60 -37.11
N ASN A 140 -10.04 -27.18 -37.54
CA ASN A 140 -10.22 -28.57 -37.89
C ASN A 140 -9.84 -28.72 -39.37
N SER A 141 -8.88 -29.58 -39.74
CA SER A 141 -9.02 -30.51 -40.89
C SER A 141 -7.77 -31.34 -41.18
N THR A 142 -8.01 -32.67 -41.20
CA THR A 142 -7.46 -33.72 -42.06
C THR A 142 -5.98 -34.14 -41.96
N SER A 143 -5.80 -35.26 -41.24
CA SER A 143 -5.15 -36.51 -41.64
C SER A 143 -3.93 -36.48 -42.55
N VAL A 144 -2.75 -36.85 -42.01
CA VAL A 144 -1.87 -37.90 -42.58
C VAL A 144 -1.17 -38.62 -41.41
N THR A 145 -1.17 -39.94 -41.49
CA THR A 145 -0.51 -40.92 -40.61
C THR A 145 1.03 -40.77 -40.61
N ASN A 146 1.70 -41.09 -39.51
CA ASN A 146 2.47 -42.34 -39.31
C ASN A 146 3.61 -42.19 -38.27
N THR A 147 3.57 -43.10 -37.27
CA THR A 147 4.67 -43.82 -36.59
C THR A 147 5.87 -43.12 -35.91
N ASN A 148 5.97 -43.40 -34.59
CA ASN A 148 7.01 -44.23 -33.93
C ASN A 148 8.04 -43.63 -32.94
N TYR A 149 8.27 -44.43 -31.87
CA TYR A 149 9.37 -44.53 -30.88
C TYR A 149 9.39 -43.53 -29.69
N ALA A 150 8.99 -43.98 -28.48
CA ALA A 150 9.79 -44.65 -27.41
C ALA A 150 10.52 -43.62 -26.52
N ALA A 151 10.06 -43.34 -25.30
CA ALA A 151 10.26 -44.10 -24.04
C ALA A 151 11.70 -44.00 -23.48
N HIS A 152 11.77 -43.76 -22.16
CA HIS A 152 12.96 -43.76 -21.27
C HIS A 152 13.88 -42.52 -21.36
N GLN A 153 14.53 -42.02 -20.31
CA GLN A 153 14.46 -42.20 -18.86
C GLN A 153 15.27 -41.06 -18.21
N TYR A 154 15.02 -40.86 -16.92
CA TYR A 154 15.89 -40.28 -15.90
C TYR A 154 17.39 -40.22 -16.20
N SER A 155 18.01 -39.09 -15.86
CA SER A 155 19.11 -39.04 -14.90
C SER A 155 19.16 -37.69 -14.19
#